data_AF-A0A1W6IZR3-F1
#
_entry.id   AF-A0A1W6IZR3-F1
#
_cell.length_a   1.000
_cell.length_b   1.000
_cell.length_c   1.000
_cell.angle_alpha   90.00
_cell.angle_beta   90.00
_cell.angle_gamma   90.00
#
_symmetry.space_group_name_H-M   'P 1'
#
loop_
_entity.id
_entity.type
_entity.pdbx_description
1 polymer ?
#
loop_
_entity_poly.entity_id
_entity_poly.type
_entity_poly.pdbx_seq_one_letter_code
_entity_poly.pdbx_strand_id
1 'polypeptide(L)'
;GSDGTLAVDTTSLYKDSKILTYDPGFMSTAACKSEITFIDGDEGILRYRGYDIADLTMADGGFCSIAYLLLYGTMPQGRELADFVATVSRECNVRTQVLDVIRALPRDAHPMAILIASFAALAAHYHGANSLDPLRSAIVAISQVPGIVASIYRHTSGAPLIEADPSLGYVQNFVHMMFGDLHETRKSIICKALEAIFIMHADHEQNASTATVRATGSAGANLFACLSAGAATLWGPAHGGANEAVVKMLEEIGRPERVGEFIEKVKEKESGVRLMGFGHRVYKNYDPRARIIRDICKETLSGLGADDHYLMWRLRWKKRLWKTKFC
;
A
#
# COMPACT_ATOMS: atom_id res chain seq x y z
N GLY A 1 -8.05 24.86 1.51
CA GLY A 1 -9.04 24.24 0.62
C GLY A 1 -10.38 24.31 1.31
N SER A 2 -11.21 23.28 1.19
CA SER A 2 -12.34 23.05 2.11
C SER A 2 -11.84 22.70 3.52
N ASP A 3 -10.70 22.00 3.61
CA ASP A 3 -10.05 21.60 4.85
C ASP A 3 -8.54 21.93 4.82
N GLY A 4 -7.88 21.72 5.97
CA GLY A 4 -6.43 21.76 6.15
C GLY A 4 -5.82 23.17 6.24
N THR A 5 -4.50 23.21 6.14
CA THR A 5 -3.70 24.45 6.24
C THR A 5 -3.88 25.33 5.01
N LEU A 6 -3.88 26.66 5.21
CA LEU A 6 -3.85 27.63 4.11
C LEU A 6 -2.52 27.54 3.35
N ALA A 7 -2.58 27.66 2.03
CA ALA A 7 -1.40 27.73 1.17
C ALA A 7 -1.32 29.09 0.49
N VAL A 8 -0.11 29.61 0.32
CA VAL A 8 0.16 30.85 -0.43
C VAL A 8 0.42 30.47 -1.88
N ASP A 9 -0.26 31.12 -2.81
CA ASP A 9 0.02 30.96 -4.23
C ASP A 9 1.31 31.70 -4.60
N THR A 10 2.35 30.94 -4.94
CA THR A 10 3.66 31.47 -5.34
C THR A 10 3.95 31.26 -6.83
N THR A 11 2.94 30.94 -7.65
CA THR A 11 3.14 30.60 -9.08
C THR A 11 3.69 31.76 -9.90
N SER A 12 3.34 33.01 -9.56
CA SER A 12 3.86 34.21 -10.23
C SER A 12 5.18 34.73 -9.65
N LEU A 13 5.65 34.19 -8.52
CA LEU A 13 6.77 34.73 -7.75
C LEU A 13 8.02 34.95 -8.61
N TYR A 14 8.44 33.93 -9.36
CA TYR A 14 9.62 34.03 -10.22
C TYR A 14 9.40 34.98 -11.41
N LYS A 15 8.18 34.97 -12.00
CA LYS A 15 7.84 35.84 -13.13
C LYS A 15 7.94 37.31 -12.72
N ASP A 16 7.41 37.65 -11.55
CA ASP A 16 7.22 39.02 -11.08
C ASP A 16 8.45 39.57 -10.35
N SER A 17 9.20 38.73 -9.62
CA SER A 17 10.27 39.18 -8.73
C SER A 17 11.64 38.52 -8.98
N LYS A 18 11.74 37.53 -9.88
CA LYS A 18 12.96 36.73 -10.10
C LYS A 18 13.47 36.00 -8.86
N ILE A 19 12.59 35.74 -7.89
CA ILE A 19 12.87 34.99 -6.67
C ILE A 19 12.30 33.58 -6.79
N LEU A 20 13.02 32.61 -6.25
CA LEU A 20 12.56 31.23 -6.07
C LEU A 20 12.41 30.94 -4.58
N THR A 21 11.46 30.07 -4.25
CA THR A 21 11.44 29.42 -2.94
C THR A 21 12.51 28.33 -2.90
N TYR A 22 13.05 28.06 -1.71
CA TYR A 22 14.01 26.98 -1.49
C TYR A 22 13.47 26.06 -0.40
N ASP A 23 12.97 24.89 -0.80
CA ASP A 23 12.35 23.90 0.09
C ASP A 23 12.79 22.47 -0.30
N PRO A 24 14.05 22.08 -0.02
CA PRO A 24 14.53 20.73 -0.27
C PRO A 24 13.64 19.69 0.43
N GLY A 25 13.06 18.78 -0.35
CA GLY A 25 12.13 17.75 0.14
C GLY A 25 10.66 18.16 0.14
N PHE A 26 10.33 19.37 -0.33
CA PHE A 26 8.96 19.87 -0.47
C PHE A 26 8.16 19.78 0.84
N MET A 27 8.80 20.11 1.96
CA MET A 27 8.21 19.96 3.29
C MET A 27 7.12 21.00 3.58
N SER A 28 7.23 22.18 2.96
CA SER A 28 6.33 23.32 3.13
C SER A 28 5.62 23.72 1.84
N THR A 29 5.69 22.86 0.81
CA THR A 29 5.17 23.15 -0.53
C THR A 29 3.97 22.27 -0.85
N ALA A 30 2.79 22.87 -1.01
CA ALA A 30 1.61 22.18 -1.52
C ALA A 30 1.71 22.05 -3.05
N ALA A 31 2.07 20.85 -3.54
CA ALA A 31 2.34 20.62 -4.96
C ALA A 31 1.08 20.54 -5.85
N CYS A 32 -0.10 20.33 -5.27
CA CYS A 32 -1.35 20.20 -6.04
C CYS A 32 -2.59 20.54 -5.21
N LYS A 33 -3.70 20.74 -5.91
CA LYS A 33 -5.06 20.65 -5.34
C LYS A 33 -5.54 19.20 -5.50
N SER A 34 -6.18 18.66 -4.47
CA SER A 34 -6.70 17.28 -4.47
C SER A 34 -8.01 17.22 -3.69
N GLU A 35 -8.89 16.32 -4.10
CA GLU A 35 -10.18 16.02 -3.46
C GLU A 35 -10.27 14.52 -3.10
N ILE A 36 -9.15 13.80 -3.14
CA ILE A 36 -9.10 12.33 -2.99
C ILE A 36 -9.00 11.94 -1.52
N THR A 37 -7.95 12.40 -0.84
CA THR A 37 -7.61 12.00 0.53
C THR A 37 -7.23 13.22 1.32
N PHE A 38 -7.66 13.26 2.57
CA PHE A 38 -7.29 14.28 3.53
C PHE A 38 -6.62 13.63 4.75
N ILE A 39 -5.55 14.25 5.23
CA ILE A 39 -4.84 13.82 6.42
C ILE A 39 -4.66 15.01 7.36
N ASP A 40 -5.05 14.83 8.62
CA ASP A 40 -4.61 15.68 9.72
C ASP A 40 -3.63 14.87 10.59
N GLY A 41 -2.35 15.23 10.51
CA GLY A 41 -1.28 14.55 11.24
C GLY A 41 -1.30 14.81 12.75
N ASP A 42 -1.86 15.94 13.17
CA ASP A 42 -1.88 16.35 14.57
C ASP A 42 -3.03 15.67 15.31
N GLU A 43 -4.21 15.65 14.68
CA GLU A 43 -5.41 15.00 15.20
C GLU A 43 -5.52 13.51 14.86
N GLY A 44 -4.64 12.98 14.00
CA GLY A 44 -4.64 11.58 13.62
C GLY A 44 -5.83 11.21 12.73
N ILE A 45 -6.21 12.08 11.81
CA ILE A 45 -7.36 11.89 10.91
C ILE A 45 -6.86 11.41 9.55
N LEU A 46 -7.52 10.39 9.00
CA LEU A 46 -7.35 9.94 7.63
C LEU A 46 -8.73 9.76 6.99
N ARG A 47 -9.00 10.50 5.92
CA ARG A 47 -10.27 10.42 5.19
C ARG A 47 -10.07 10.18 3.71
N TYR A 48 -10.85 9.28 3.12
CA TYR A 48 -10.99 9.17 1.67
C TYR A 48 -12.31 9.78 1.25
N ARG A 49 -12.28 10.76 0.34
CA ARG A 49 -13.47 11.48 -0.16
C ARG A 49 -14.38 12.00 0.97
N GLY A 50 -13.78 12.39 2.10
CA GLY A 50 -14.48 12.88 3.29
C GLY A 50 -14.93 11.80 4.30
N TYR A 51 -14.88 10.51 3.96
CA TYR A 51 -15.23 9.41 4.86
C TYR A 51 -14.04 9.01 5.73
N ASP A 52 -14.25 8.79 7.02
CA ASP A 52 -13.21 8.32 7.93
C ASP A 52 -12.76 6.89 7.57
N ILE A 53 -11.45 6.64 7.62
CA ILE A 53 -10.89 5.33 7.27
C ILE A 53 -11.48 4.19 8.12
N ALA A 54 -11.83 4.46 9.38
CA ALA A 54 -12.43 3.45 10.26
C ALA A 54 -13.80 2.99 9.73
N ASP A 55 -14.62 3.91 9.26
CA ASP A 55 -15.94 3.62 8.71
C ASP A 55 -15.83 2.85 7.38
N LEU A 56 -14.84 3.21 6.55
CA LEU A 56 -14.61 2.55 5.26
C LEU A 56 -14.21 1.08 5.40
N THR A 57 -13.54 0.69 6.48
CA THR A 57 -13.25 -0.74 6.73
C THR A 57 -14.48 -1.59 7.02
N MET A 58 -15.61 -0.95 7.33
CA MET A 58 -16.90 -1.59 7.59
C MET A 58 -17.86 -1.48 6.40
N ALA A 59 -17.44 -0.84 5.30
CA ALA A 59 -18.29 -0.62 4.14
C ALA A 59 -18.57 -1.92 3.38
N ASP A 60 -19.81 -2.08 2.93
CA ASP A 60 -20.22 -3.19 2.07
C ASP A 60 -19.46 -3.17 0.73
N GLY A 61 -19.21 -4.35 0.17
CA GLY A 61 -18.45 -4.51 -1.08
C GLY A 61 -16.93 -4.39 -0.94
N GLY A 62 -16.44 -4.15 0.28
CA GLY A 62 -15.02 -4.22 0.62
C GLY A 62 -14.15 -3.28 -0.20
N PHE A 63 -12.95 -3.74 -0.56
CA PHE A 63 -11.96 -2.98 -1.30
C PHE A 63 -12.48 -2.49 -2.65
N CYS A 64 -13.35 -3.25 -3.34
CA CYS A 64 -13.92 -2.81 -4.61
C CYS A 64 -14.77 -1.54 -4.45
N SER A 65 -15.56 -1.43 -3.38
CA SER A 65 -16.30 -0.20 -3.08
C SER A 65 -15.38 0.99 -2.81
N ILE A 66 -14.25 0.75 -2.13
CA ILE A 66 -13.26 1.80 -1.84
C ILE A 66 -12.48 2.21 -3.08
N ALA A 67 -12.10 1.26 -3.93
CA ALA A 67 -11.49 1.55 -5.23
C ALA A 67 -12.44 2.37 -6.11
N TYR A 68 -13.74 2.01 -6.13
CA TYR A 68 -14.77 2.81 -6.79
C TYR A 68 -14.84 4.23 -6.21
N LEU A 69 -14.95 4.37 -4.88
CA LEU A 69 -14.98 5.67 -4.20
C LEU A 69 -13.79 6.55 -4.59
N LEU A 70 -12.58 5.99 -4.61
CA LEU A 70 -11.37 6.74 -4.94
C LEU A 70 -11.35 7.19 -6.39
N LEU A 71 -11.77 6.33 -7.33
CA LEU A 71 -11.81 6.64 -8.76
C LEU A 71 -12.93 7.62 -9.14
N TYR A 72 -14.16 7.40 -8.63
CA TYR A 72 -15.36 8.11 -9.06
C TYR A 72 -15.76 9.26 -8.12
N GLY A 73 -15.21 9.31 -6.90
CA GLY A 73 -15.47 10.38 -5.92
C GLY A 73 -16.69 10.15 -5.03
N THR A 74 -17.52 9.15 -5.32
CA THR A 74 -18.73 8.81 -4.56
C THR A 74 -18.80 7.33 -4.25
N MET A 75 -19.46 6.96 -3.16
CA MET A 75 -19.73 5.54 -2.86
C MET A 75 -20.66 4.95 -3.93
N PRO A 76 -20.45 3.71 -4.37
CA PRO A 76 -21.31 3.08 -5.36
C PRO A 76 -22.70 2.77 -4.78
N GLN A 77 -23.74 2.90 -5.59
CA GLN A 77 -25.14 2.63 -5.23
C GLN A 77 -25.77 1.58 -6.14
N GLY A 78 -26.55 0.67 -5.56
CA GLY A 78 -27.33 -0.31 -6.30
C GLY A 78 -26.47 -1.17 -7.25
N ARG A 79 -26.67 -1.00 -8.57
CA ARG A 79 -25.97 -1.78 -9.60
C ARG A 79 -24.54 -1.32 -9.89
N GLU A 80 -24.16 -0.10 -9.49
CA GLU A 80 -22.84 0.46 -9.81
C GLU A 80 -21.70 -0.41 -9.26
N LEU A 81 -21.84 -0.90 -8.02
CA LEU A 81 -20.87 -1.80 -7.42
C LEU A 81 -20.79 -3.14 -8.17
N ALA A 82 -21.94 -3.72 -8.52
CA ALA A 82 -22.00 -4.99 -9.23
C ALA A 82 -21.33 -4.89 -10.61
N ASP A 83 -21.58 -3.80 -11.34
CA ASP A 83 -20.98 -3.55 -12.65
C ASP A 83 -19.48 -3.28 -12.55
N PHE A 84 -19.03 -2.57 -11.51
CA PHE A 84 -17.62 -2.34 -11.24
C PHE A 84 -16.89 -3.66 -10.92
N VAL A 85 -17.43 -4.46 -10.00
CA VAL A 85 -16.89 -5.78 -9.66
C VAL A 85 -16.85 -6.68 -10.90
N ALA A 86 -17.91 -6.72 -11.70
CA ALA A 86 -17.94 -7.52 -12.92
C ALA A 86 -16.90 -7.08 -13.95
N THR A 87 -16.63 -5.76 -14.05
CA THR A 87 -15.55 -5.24 -14.89
C THR A 87 -14.18 -5.67 -14.37
N VAL A 88 -13.94 -5.53 -13.07
CA VAL A 88 -12.67 -5.93 -12.43
C VAL A 88 -12.41 -7.42 -12.58
N SER A 89 -13.42 -8.27 -12.33
CA SER A 89 -13.31 -9.72 -12.50
C SER A 89 -13.04 -10.14 -13.95
N ARG A 90 -13.54 -9.40 -14.94
CA ARG A 90 -13.30 -9.72 -16.36
C ARG A 90 -11.86 -9.47 -16.79
N GLU A 91 -11.22 -8.49 -16.19
CA GLU A 91 -9.85 -8.06 -16.51
C GLU A 91 -8.80 -8.67 -15.54
N CYS A 92 -9.19 -9.57 -14.64
CA CYS A 92 -8.31 -10.09 -13.58
C CYS A 92 -7.20 -11.04 -14.06
N ASN A 93 -7.35 -11.62 -15.26
CA ASN A 93 -6.35 -12.51 -15.82
C ASN A 93 -5.08 -11.74 -16.20
N VAL A 94 -3.93 -12.23 -15.70
CA VAL A 94 -2.62 -11.67 -16.01
C VAL A 94 -2.26 -11.99 -17.46
N ARG A 95 -1.79 -10.99 -18.19
CA ARG A 95 -1.35 -11.17 -19.59
C ARG A 95 -0.15 -12.11 -19.68
N THR A 96 -0.14 -12.98 -20.69
CA THR A 96 0.92 -13.97 -20.91
C THR A 96 2.31 -13.35 -20.94
N GLN A 97 2.48 -12.20 -21.61
CA GLN A 97 3.76 -11.50 -21.68
C GLN A 97 4.29 -11.08 -20.30
N VAL A 98 3.40 -10.73 -19.37
CA VAL A 98 3.79 -10.40 -18.00
C VAL A 98 4.23 -11.66 -17.25
N LEU A 99 3.51 -12.78 -17.43
CA LEU A 99 3.91 -14.07 -16.87
C LEU A 99 5.28 -14.53 -17.39
N ASP A 100 5.56 -14.29 -18.66
CA ASP A 100 6.85 -14.63 -19.28
C ASP A 100 7.99 -13.79 -18.70
N VAL A 101 7.76 -12.49 -18.46
CA VAL A 101 8.73 -11.62 -17.77
C VAL A 101 8.99 -12.10 -16.33
N ILE A 102 7.94 -12.48 -15.60
CA ILE A 102 8.08 -13.04 -14.25
C ILE A 102 8.96 -14.30 -14.28
N ARG A 103 8.67 -15.24 -15.20
CA ARG A 103 9.40 -16.50 -15.34
C ARG A 103 10.85 -16.32 -15.79
N ALA A 104 11.13 -15.28 -16.57
CA ALA A 104 12.47 -14.98 -17.08
C ALA A 104 13.41 -14.44 -16.00
N LEU A 105 12.88 -13.87 -14.92
CA LEU A 105 13.69 -13.33 -13.83
C LEU A 105 14.12 -14.41 -12.83
N PRO A 106 15.29 -14.27 -12.18
CA PRO A 106 15.75 -15.23 -11.16
C PRO A 106 14.74 -15.44 -10.04
N ARG A 107 14.63 -16.66 -9.52
CA ARG A 107 13.70 -16.99 -8.43
C ARG A 107 14.08 -16.33 -7.09
N ASP A 108 15.35 -16.03 -6.90
CA ASP A 108 15.89 -15.32 -5.75
C ASP A 108 15.89 -13.79 -5.93
N ALA A 109 15.39 -13.28 -7.06
CA ALA A 109 15.22 -11.85 -7.26
C ALA A 109 14.18 -11.28 -6.30
N HIS A 110 14.43 -10.06 -5.84
CA HIS A 110 13.51 -9.38 -4.93
C HIS A 110 12.13 -9.16 -5.60
N PRO A 111 11.00 -9.52 -4.94
CA PRO A 111 9.66 -9.42 -5.54
C PRO A 111 9.33 -8.05 -6.15
N MET A 112 9.74 -6.96 -5.50
CA MET A 112 9.54 -5.59 -6.02
C MET A 112 10.25 -5.34 -7.36
N ALA A 113 11.43 -5.94 -7.61
CA ALA A 113 12.12 -5.80 -8.89
C ALA A 113 11.34 -6.50 -10.01
N ILE A 114 10.78 -7.68 -9.71
CA ILE A 114 9.94 -8.43 -10.64
C ILE A 114 8.63 -7.67 -10.93
N LEU A 115 8.06 -7.01 -9.92
CA LEU A 115 6.86 -6.17 -10.07
C LEU A 115 7.13 -4.97 -11.00
N ILE A 116 8.26 -4.28 -10.84
CA ILE A 116 8.66 -3.15 -11.71
C ILE A 116 8.82 -3.63 -13.17
N ALA A 117 9.46 -4.78 -13.38
CA ALA A 117 9.58 -5.38 -14.71
C ALA A 117 8.22 -5.75 -15.31
N SER A 118 7.30 -6.26 -14.49
CA SER A 118 5.93 -6.58 -14.89
C SER A 118 5.15 -5.33 -15.33
N PHE A 119 5.30 -4.21 -14.62
CA PHE A 119 4.72 -2.93 -15.04
C PHE A 119 5.34 -2.37 -16.31
N ALA A 120 6.65 -2.54 -16.51
CA ALA A 120 7.29 -2.17 -17.78
C ALA A 120 6.75 -3.02 -18.95
N ALA A 121 6.47 -4.31 -18.72
CA ALA A 121 5.85 -5.18 -19.72
C ALA A 121 4.43 -4.73 -20.07
N LEU A 122 3.63 -4.32 -19.09
CA LEU A 122 2.31 -3.72 -19.33
C LEU A 122 2.43 -2.37 -20.05
N ALA A 123 3.39 -1.52 -19.67
CA ALA A 123 3.64 -0.24 -20.33
C ALA A 123 4.01 -0.43 -21.81
N ALA A 124 4.80 -1.46 -22.12
CA ALA A 124 5.06 -1.86 -23.49
C ALA A 124 3.77 -2.38 -24.16
N HIS A 125 3.02 -3.28 -23.54
CA HIS A 125 1.78 -3.79 -24.14
C HIS A 125 0.77 -2.69 -24.48
N TYR A 126 0.64 -1.70 -23.60
CA TYR A 126 -0.26 -0.56 -23.75
C TYR A 126 0.43 0.67 -24.39
N HIS A 127 1.58 0.50 -25.05
CA HIS A 127 2.34 1.62 -25.65
C HIS A 127 1.52 2.37 -26.73
N GLY A 128 0.75 1.63 -27.53
CA GLY A 128 -0.09 2.19 -28.59
C GLY A 128 -1.42 2.72 -28.08
N ALA A 129 -1.74 2.41 -26.82
CA ALA A 129 -2.95 2.81 -26.13
C ALA A 129 -2.82 4.19 -25.46
N ASN A 130 -2.21 5.15 -26.16
CA ASN A 130 -2.54 6.58 -25.97
C ASN A 130 -4.05 6.88 -26.19
N SER A 131 -4.86 5.86 -26.49
CA SER A 131 -6.31 5.89 -26.64
C SER A 131 -7.10 5.17 -25.53
N LEU A 132 -6.45 4.55 -24.53
CA LEU A 132 -7.21 4.06 -23.37
C LEU A 132 -7.52 5.25 -22.47
N ASP A 133 -8.81 5.49 -22.29
CA ASP A 133 -9.32 6.32 -21.22
C ASP A 133 -8.54 6.05 -19.90
N PRO A 134 -7.98 7.08 -19.24
CA PRO A 134 -7.16 6.91 -18.04
C PRO A 134 -7.86 6.10 -16.94
N LEU A 135 -9.17 6.27 -16.80
CA LEU A 135 -9.98 5.52 -15.85
C LEU A 135 -10.04 4.03 -16.23
N ARG A 136 -10.24 3.69 -17.50
CA ARG A 136 -10.14 2.29 -17.96
C ARG A 136 -8.76 1.69 -17.68
N SER A 137 -7.68 2.44 -17.90
CA SER A 137 -6.32 1.97 -17.57
C SER A 137 -6.15 1.70 -16.08
N ALA A 138 -6.72 2.55 -15.22
CA ALA A 138 -6.71 2.36 -13.77
C ALA A 138 -7.47 1.10 -13.34
N ILE A 139 -8.65 0.84 -13.93
CA ILE A 139 -9.44 -0.36 -13.66
C ILE A 139 -8.66 -1.62 -14.08
N VAL A 140 -8.01 -1.62 -15.24
CA VAL A 140 -7.14 -2.72 -15.67
C VAL A 140 -6.00 -2.94 -14.68
N ALA A 141 -5.33 -1.88 -14.24
CA ALA A 141 -4.26 -1.98 -13.26
C ALA A 141 -4.75 -2.61 -11.94
N ILE A 142 -5.87 -2.12 -11.39
CA ILE A 142 -6.51 -2.68 -10.20
C ILE A 142 -6.82 -4.17 -10.41
N SER A 143 -7.31 -4.54 -11.60
CA SER A 143 -7.70 -5.93 -11.90
C SER A 143 -6.50 -6.88 -11.98
N GLN A 144 -5.39 -6.46 -12.60
CA GLN A 144 -4.26 -7.36 -12.88
C GLN A 144 -3.18 -7.39 -11.81
N VAL A 145 -3.01 -6.29 -11.04
CA VAL A 145 -1.96 -6.21 -9.99
C VAL A 145 -2.02 -7.38 -9.00
N PRO A 146 -3.19 -7.81 -8.48
CA PRO A 146 -3.26 -8.95 -7.58
C PRO A 146 -2.72 -10.24 -8.20
N GLY A 147 -3.09 -10.53 -9.44
CA GLY A 147 -2.61 -11.71 -10.16
C GLY A 147 -1.11 -11.66 -10.45
N ILE A 148 -0.57 -10.47 -10.75
CA ILE A 148 0.86 -10.25 -10.93
C ILE A 148 1.60 -10.53 -9.63
N VAL A 149 1.18 -9.93 -8.51
CA VAL A 149 1.79 -10.13 -7.19
C VAL A 149 1.72 -11.60 -6.76
N ALA A 150 0.59 -12.26 -6.99
CA ALA A 150 0.43 -13.68 -6.71
C ALA A 150 1.37 -14.54 -7.56
N SER A 151 1.48 -14.24 -8.85
CA SER A 151 2.40 -14.94 -9.75
C SER A 151 3.86 -14.76 -9.35
N ILE A 152 4.24 -13.56 -8.89
CA ILE A 152 5.58 -13.28 -8.36
C ILE A 152 5.85 -14.14 -7.13
N TYR A 153 4.93 -14.17 -6.16
CA TYR A 153 5.08 -14.99 -4.95
C TYR A 153 5.25 -16.48 -5.26
N ARG A 154 4.43 -17.01 -6.18
CA ARG A 154 4.51 -18.41 -6.61
C ARG A 154 5.85 -18.70 -7.30
N HIS A 155 6.29 -17.81 -8.19
CA HIS A 155 7.57 -17.93 -8.88
C HIS A 155 8.77 -17.97 -7.93
N THR A 156 8.86 -17.01 -7.00
CA THR A 156 9.96 -16.94 -6.03
C THR A 156 9.92 -18.10 -5.03
N SER A 157 8.73 -18.64 -4.75
CA SER A 157 8.56 -19.85 -3.94
C SER A 157 8.79 -21.15 -4.72
N GLY A 158 9.08 -21.08 -6.03
CA GLY A 158 9.27 -22.24 -6.89
C GLY A 158 8.01 -23.08 -7.15
N ALA A 159 6.82 -22.52 -6.89
CA ALA A 159 5.55 -23.19 -6.99
C ALA A 159 4.84 -22.88 -8.34
N PRO A 160 3.98 -23.78 -8.86
CA PRO A 160 3.25 -23.54 -10.11
C PRO A 160 2.35 -22.31 -10.02
N LEU A 161 2.19 -21.54 -11.10
CA LEU A 161 1.25 -20.42 -11.13
C LEU A 161 -0.20 -20.93 -11.05
N ILE A 162 -1.07 -20.12 -10.47
CA ILE A 162 -2.50 -20.39 -10.34
C ILE A 162 -3.23 -19.28 -11.10
N GLU A 163 -4.17 -19.66 -11.97
CA GLU A 163 -4.97 -18.72 -12.73
C GLU A 163 -6.00 -18.00 -11.84
N ALA A 164 -6.44 -16.83 -12.28
CA ALA A 164 -7.48 -16.11 -11.57
C ALA A 164 -8.84 -16.81 -11.77
N ASP A 165 -9.67 -16.82 -10.74
CA ASP A 165 -11.06 -17.28 -10.81
C ASP A 165 -12.00 -16.06 -10.79
N PRO A 166 -12.61 -15.68 -11.93
CA PRO A 166 -13.50 -14.52 -12.02
C PRO A 166 -14.78 -14.63 -11.20
N SER A 167 -15.12 -15.83 -10.70
CA SER A 167 -16.28 -16.06 -9.84
C SER A 167 -16.03 -15.68 -8.37
N LEU A 168 -14.77 -15.55 -7.97
CA LEU A 168 -14.37 -15.15 -6.62
C LEU A 168 -14.35 -13.63 -6.46
N GLY A 169 -14.61 -13.15 -5.24
CA GLY A 169 -14.41 -11.74 -4.90
C GLY A 169 -12.93 -11.32 -5.00
N TYR A 170 -12.66 -10.01 -5.09
CA TYR A 170 -11.32 -9.47 -5.35
C TYR A 170 -10.21 -10.05 -4.44
N VAL A 171 -10.41 -9.96 -3.12
CA VAL A 171 -9.42 -10.49 -2.16
C VAL A 171 -9.42 -12.02 -2.10
N GLN A 172 -10.58 -12.65 -2.26
CA GLN A 172 -10.68 -14.12 -2.30
C GLN A 172 -9.90 -14.70 -3.48
N ASN A 173 -10.00 -14.04 -4.65
CA ASN A 173 -9.27 -14.41 -5.85
C ASN A 173 -7.76 -14.20 -5.66
N PHE A 174 -7.34 -13.10 -5.03
CA PHE A 174 -5.94 -12.89 -4.66
C PHE A 174 -5.40 -14.00 -3.73
N VAL A 175 -6.15 -14.36 -2.68
CA VAL A 175 -5.78 -15.45 -1.76
C VAL A 175 -5.71 -16.79 -2.47
N HIS A 176 -6.66 -17.07 -3.38
CA HIS A 176 -6.65 -18.26 -4.22
C HIS A 176 -5.39 -18.34 -5.09
N MET A 177 -5.04 -17.27 -5.81
CA MET A 177 -3.84 -17.26 -6.66
C MET A 177 -2.53 -17.36 -5.86
N MET A 178 -2.49 -16.80 -4.65
CA MET A 178 -1.31 -16.86 -3.76
C MET A 178 -1.10 -18.25 -3.17
N PHE A 179 -2.15 -18.87 -2.64
CA PHE A 179 -2.04 -20.02 -1.74
C PHE A 179 -2.73 -21.29 -2.25
N GLY A 180 -3.50 -21.20 -3.33
CA GLY A 180 -4.34 -22.29 -3.82
C GLY A 180 -5.49 -22.60 -2.86
N ASP A 181 -5.79 -23.88 -2.72
CA ASP A 181 -6.89 -24.34 -1.88
C ASP A 181 -6.49 -24.35 -0.40
N LEU A 182 -6.99 -23.35 0.32
CA LEU A 182 -6.93 -23.29 1.78
C LEU A 182 -8.23 -23.83 2.37
N HIS A 183 -8.15 -24.42 3.57
CA HIS A 183 -9.34 -24.73 4.37
C HIS A 183 -10.22 -23.48 4.54
N GLU A 184 -11.54 -23.64 4.38
CA GLU A 184 -12.49 -22.53 4.31
C GLU A 184 -12.40 -21.57 5.51
N THR A 185 -12.24 -22.10 6.72
CA THR A 185 -12.05 -21.28 7.93
C THR A 185 -10.79 -20.42 7.85
N ARG A 186 -9.67 -21.00 7.42
CA ARG A 186 -8.38 -20.28 7.27
C ARG A 186 -8.46 -19.25 6.15
N LYS A 187 -9.10 -19.61 5.03
CA LYS A 187 -9.34 -18.72 3.89
C LYS A 187 -10.14 -17.49 4.33
N SER A 188 -11.25 -17.69 5.05
CA SER A 188 -12.11 -16.62 5.54
C SER A 188 -11.36 -15.63 6.44
N ILE A 189 -10.59 -16.14 7.41
CA ILE A 189 -9.79 -15.29 8.33
C ILE A 189 -8.75 -14.46 7.58
N ILE A 190 -8.03 -15.08 6.63
CA ILE A 190 -7.00 -14.39 5.83
C ILE A 190 -7.65 -13.35 4.92
N CYS A 191 -8.76 -13.68 4.25
CA CYS A 191 -9.46 -12.74 3.37
C CYS A 191 -9.92 -11.51 4.17
N LYS A 192 -10.54 -11.70 5.34
CA LYS A 192 -11.01 -10.59 6.18
C LYS A 192 -9.85 -9.65 6.58
N ALA A 193 -8.71 -10.23 6.95
CA ALA A 193 -7.53 -9.44 7.32
C ALA A 193 -6.98 -8.64 6.12
N LEU A 194 -6.89 -9.28 4.95
CA LEU A 194 -6.38 -8.66 3.73
C LEU A 194 -7.32 -7.58 3.20
N GLU A 195 -8.64 -7.75 3.32
CA GLU A 195 -9.64 -6.75 2.93
C GLU A 195 -9.35 -5.41 3.61
N ALA A 196 -9.21 -5.45 4.93
CA ALA A 196 -8.92 -4.25 5.71
C ALA A 196 -7.52 -3.70 5.42
N ILE A 197 -6.51 -4.55 5.22
CA ILE A 197 -5.16 -4.10 4.83
C ILE A 197 -5.22 -3.36 3.49
N PHE A 198 -5.93 -3.88 2.50
CA PHE A 198 -6.06 -3.25 1.18
C PHE A 198 -6.77 -1.90 1.29
N ILE A 199 -7.86 -1.81 2.04
CA ILE A 199 -8.58 -0.54 2.28
C ILE A 199 -7.66 0.50 2.95
N MET A 200 -6.94 0.12 4.01
CA MET A 200 -6.07 1.03 4.75
C MET A 200 -4.82 1.48 3.98
N HIS A 201 -4.45 0.79 2.91
CA HIS A 201 -3.32 1.12 2.04
C HIS A 201 -3.76 1.58 0.64
N ALA A 202 -5.06 1.80 0.42
CA ALA A 202 -5.60 2.18 -0.87
C ALA A 202 -5.07 3.54 -1.34
N ASP A 203 -4.93 4.52 -0.44
CA ASP A 203 -4.26 5.78 -0.70
C ASP A 203 -3.66 6.40 0.58
N HIS A 204 -2.69 7.30 0.43
CA HIS A 204 -2.12 8.04 1.54
C HIS A 204 -1.60 9.43 1.13
N GLU A 205 -2.42 10.18 0.38
CA GLU A 205 -2.17 11.58 0.01
C GLU A 205 -0.84 11.76 -0.79
N GLN A 206 -0.17 12.91 -0.72
CA GLN A 206 1.07 13.25 -1.43
C GLN A 206 2.31 12.65 -0.73
N ASN A 207 2.32 11.33 -0.57
CA ASN A 207 3.54 10.61 -0.19
C ASN A 207 4.52 10.52 -1.38
N ALA A 208 5.76 10.07 -1.11
CA ALA A 208 6.84 10.07 -2.10
C ALA A 208 6.48 9.30 -3.39
N SER A 209 5.89 8.10 -3.28
CA SER A 209 5.50 7.32 -4.47
C SER A 209 4.36 7.97 -5.23
N THR A 210 3.35 8.52 -4.56
CA THR A 210 2.26 9.26 -5.22
C THR A 210 2.79 10.50 -5.95
N ALA A 211 3.69 11.25 -5.33
CA ALA A 211 4.35 12.40 -5.94
C ALA A 211 5.19 11.99 -7.17
N THR A 212 5.91 10.87 -7.11
CA THR A 212 6.63 10.31 -8.26
C THR A 212 5.67 9.96 -9.40
N VAL A 213 4.58 9.23 -9.12
CA VAL A 213 3.57 8.87 -10.13
C VAL A 213 3.02 10.11 -10.81
N ARG A 214 2.69 11.17 -10.05
CA ARG A 214 2.21 12.45 -10.59
C ARG A 214 3.26 13.16 -11.43
N ALA A 215 4.50 13.21 -10.97
CA ALA A 215 5.60 13.84 -11.70
C ALA A 215 5.87 13.12 -13.04
N THR A 216 5.97 11.79 -13.02
CA THR A 216 6.16 10.97 -14.23
C THR A 216 4.97 11.12 -15.19
N GLY A 217 3.73 11.09 -14.67
CA GLY A 217 2.53 11.30 -15.48
C GLY A 217 2.43 12.69 -16.10
N SER A 218 2.94 13.73 -15.42
CA SER A 218 2.96 15.11 -15.94
C SER A 218 3.83 15.27 -17.20
N ALA A 219 4.78 14.36 -17.41
CA ALA A 219 5.60 14.29 -18.62
C ALA A 219 4.91 13.54 -19.78
N GLY A 220 3.67 13.05 -19.59
CA GLY A 220 2.91 12.32 -20.61
C GLY A 220 3.22 10.82 -20.68
N ALA A 221 3.89 10.26 -19.67
CA ALA A 221 4.11 8.82 -19.60
C ALA A 221 2.79 8.07 -19.38
N ASN A 222 2.63 6.87 -19.97
CA ASN A 222 1.46 6.04 -19.75
C ASN A 222 1.35 5.56 -18.29
N LEU A 223 0.15 5.13 -17.87
CA LEU A 223 -0.13 4.75 -16.49
C LEU A 223 0.84 3.68 -15.96
N PHE A 224 1.11 2.62 -16.72
CA PHE A 224 1.95 1.51 -16.24
C PHE A 224 3.42 1.93 -16.10
N ALA A 225 3.92 2.83 -16.95
CA ALA A 225 5.22 3.45 -16.75
C ALA A 225 5.27 4.31 -15.48
N CYS A 226 4.18 5.04 -15.18
CA CYS A 226 4.04 5.77 -13.92
C CYS A 226 4.02 4.82 -12.71
N LEU A 227 3.32 3.68 -12.81
CA LEU A 227 3.31 2.65 -11.77
C LEU A 227 4.69 2.03 -11.54
N SER A 228 5.50 1.81 -12.59
CA SER A 228 6.90 1.39 -12.43
C SER A 228 7.70 2.39 -11.59
N ALA A 229 7.57 3.68 -11.87
CA ALA A 229 8.24 4.73 -11.11
C ALA A 229 7.75 4.80 -9.66
N GLY A 230 6.43 4.73 -9.45
CA GLY A 230 5.82 4.67 -8.13
C GLY A 230 6.28 3.47 -7.31
N ALA A 231 6.32 2.27 -7.91
CA ALA A 231 6.79 1.05 -7.27
C ALA A 231 8.28 1.10 -6.91
N ALA A 232 9.12 1.68 -7.78
CA ALA A 232 10.53 1.91 -7.48
C ALA A 232 10.71 2.85 -6.28
N THR A 233 9.96 3.96 -6.22
CA THR A 233 9.98 4.87 -5.06
C THR A 233 9.43 4.20 -3.80
N LEU A 234 8.38 3.39 -3.92
CA LEU A 234 7.78 2.65 -2.80
C LEU A 234 8.73 1.59 -2.23
N TRP A 235 9.52 0.92 -3.08
CA TRP A 235 10.49 -0.08 -2.63
C TRP A 235 11.60 0.52 -1.76
N GLY A 236 11.87 1.82 -1.86
CA GLY A 236 12.84 2.51 -1.02
C GLY A 236 12.66 2.21 0.49
N PRO A 237 13.73 1.89 1.24
CA PRO A 237 13.64 1.54 2.67
C PRO A 237 13.01 2.62 3.56
N ALA A 238 13.14 3.89 3.16
CA ALA A 238 12.57 5.04 3.87
C ALA A 238 11.09 5.29 3.55
N HIS A 239 10.48 4.50 2.67
CA HIS A 239 9.08 4.60 2.29
C HIS A 239 8.36 3.25 2.54
N GLY A 240 8.01 2.49 1.49
CA GLY A 240 7.29 1.23 1.64
C GLY A 240 8.14 0.06 2.16
N GLY A 241 9.46 0.13 2.02
CA GLY A 241 10.39 -0.87 2.56
C GLY A 241 10.45 -0.91 4.10
N ALA A 242 9.81 0.04 4.79
CA ALA A 242 9.77 0.09 6.25
C ALA A 242 9.12 -1.15 6.88
N ASN A 243 8.09 -1.72 6.24
CA ASN A 243 7.40 -2.92 6.76
C ASN A 243 8.33 -4.14 6.79
N GLU A 244 9.10 -4.36 5.72
CA GLU A 244 10.10 -5.42 5.67
C GLU A 244 11.21 -5.19 6.69
N ALA A 245 11.66 -3.94 6.83
CA ALA A 245 12.67 -3.58 7.81
C ALA A 245 12.19 -3.78 9.26
N VAL A 246 10.90 -3.59 9.56
CA VAL A 246 10.32 -3.95 10.85
C VAL A 246 10.42 -5.45 11.09
N VAL A 247 10.07 -6.28 10.10
CA VAL A 247 10.14 -7.74 10.25
C VAL A 247 11.57 -8.20 10.47
N LYS A 248 12.53 -7.69 9.68
CA LYS A 248 13.97 -7.97 9.83
C LYS A 248 14.50 -7.54 11.19
N MET A 249 14.18 -6.31 11.63
CA MET A 249 14.52 -5.84 12.97
C MET A 249 13.99 -6.81 14.04
N LEU A 250 12.71 -7.19 13.97
CA LEU A 250 12.13 -8.13 14.94
C LEU A 250 12.77 -9.53 14.89
N GLU A 251 13.23 -9.98 13.72
CA GLU A 251 14.00 -11.22 13.55
C GLU A 251 15.39 -11.14 14.19
N GLU A 252 16.10 -10.02 14.00
CA GLU A 252 17.41 -9.74 14.61
C GLU A 252 17.33 -9.71 16.15
N ILE A 253 16.28 -9.09 16.70
CA ILE A 253 16.03 -9.12 18.15
C ILE A 253 15.76 -10.55 18.62
N GLY A 254 15.00 -11.32 17.84
CA GLY A 254 14.75 -12.75 18.02
C GLY A 254 13.80 -13.10 19.18
N ARG A 255 13.99 -12.52 20.37
CA ARG A 255 13.21 -12.85 21.58
C ARG A 255 12.85 -11.65 22.46
N PRO A 256 11.74 -11.72 23.23
CA PRO A 256 11.23 -10.60 24.03
C PRO A 256 12.20 -10.03 25.06
N GLU A 257 13.12 -10.84 25.57
CA GLU A 257 14.07 -10.46 26.62
C GLU A 257 15.15 -9.52 26.08
N ARG A 258 15.47 -9.61 24.77
CA ARG A 258 16.47 -8.77 24.10
C ARG A 258 15.95 -7.39 23.69
N VAL A 259 14.66 -7.13 23.87
CA VAL A 259 14.05 -5.83 23.55
C VAL A 259 14.71 -4.70 24.34
N GLY A 260 14.97 -4.90 25.64
CA GLY A 260 15.62 -3.87 26.47
C GLY A 260 17.00 -3.49 25.93
N GLU A 261 17.82 -4.49 25.61
CA GLU A 261 19.15 -4.30 25.02
C GLU A 261 19.07 -3.53 23.68
N PHE A 262 18.15 -3.92 22.79
CA PHE A 262 17.97 -3.24 21.50
C PHE A 262 17.56 -1.77 21.67
N ILE A 263 16.69 -1.47 22.63
CA ILE A 263 16.26 -0.09 22.90
C ILE A 263 17.42 0.76 23.42
N GLU A 264 18.30 0.22 24.27
CA GLU A 264 19.48 0.95 24.72
C GLU A 264 20.42 1.26 23.54
N LYS A 265 20.66 0.31 22.62
CA LYS A 265 21.43 0.56 21.39
C LYS A 265 20.85 1.69 20.53
N VAL A 266 19.52 1.74 20.40
CA VAL A 266 18.82 2.84 19.70
C VAL A 266 19.04 4.18 20.42
N LYS A 267 18.93 4.23 21.75
CA LYS A 267 19.13 5.45 22.54
C LYS A 267 20.56 5.95 22.52
N GLU A 268 21.53 5.04 22.53
CA GLU A 268 22.96 5.30 22.41
C GLU A 268 23.36 5.77 21.00
N LYS A 269 22.41 5.80 20.05
CA LYS A 269 22.62 6.16 18.65
C LYS A 269 23.72 5.31 18.01
N GLU A 270 23.76 4.03 18.36
CA GLU A 270 24.69 3.08 17.77
C GLU A 270 24.51 3.09 16.24
N SER A 271 25.64 3.18 15.53
CA SER A 271 25.62 3.33 14.07
C SER A 271 24.89 2.16 13.41
N GLY A 272 23.90 2.47 12.56
CA GLY A 272 23.10 1.47 11.85
C GLY A 272 21.90 0.92 12.63
N VAL A 273 21.78 1.21 13.94
CA VAL A 273 20.65 0.75 14.74
C VAL A 273 19.54 1.81 14.73
N ARG A 274 18.38 1.46 14.16
CA ARG A 274 17.20 2.32 14.12
C ARG A 274 15.96 1.54 14.54
N LEU A 275 15.06 2.23 15.23
CA LEU A 275 13.77 1.68 15.60
C LEU A 275 12.80 1.78 14.40
N MET A 276 12.72 0.71 13.61
CA MET A 276 11.87 0.65 12.43
C MET A 276 10.38 0.53 12.81
N GLY A 277 9.50 1.15 12.03
CA GLY A 277 8.05 1.13 12.26
C GLY A 277 7.54 2.00 13.41
N PHE A 278 8.39 2.89 13.93
CA PHE A 278 8.05 3.89 14.93
C PHE A 278 8.37 5.29 14.42
N GLY A 279 7.50 6.25 14.74
CA GLY A 279 7.50 7.58 14.13
C GLY A 279 6.78 7.56 12.77
N HIS A 280 6.13 8.66 12.44
CA HIS A 280 5.44 8.83 11.16
C HIS A 280 5.69 10.25 10.66
N ARG A 281 5.97 10.41 9.36
CA ARG A 281 6.28 11.73 8.76
C ARG A 281 5.13 12.74 8.94
N VAL A 282 3.91 12.24 8.81
CA VAL A 282 2.67 13.03 8.92
C VAL A 282 2.08 12.99 10.33
N TYR A 283 1.76 11.81 10.88
CA TYR A 283 1.17 11.69 12.22
C TYR A 283 2.16 11.96 13.36
N LYS A 284 1.94 13.01 14.16
CA LYS A 284 2.78 13.33 15.32
C LYS A 284 2.45 12.47 16.54
N ASN A 285 1.16 12.25 16.78
CA ASN A 285 0.67 11.58 17.99
C ASN A 285 0.40 10.08 17.75
N TYR A 286 -0.38 9.78 16.71
CA TYR A 286 -0.87 8.44 16.45
C TYR A 286 -1.32 8.26 15.00
N ASP A 287 -1.01 7.10 14.40
CA ASP A 287 -1.53 6.71 13.09
C ASP A 287 -2.90 6.01 13.26
N PRO A 288 -4.02 6.57 12.76
CA PRO A 288 -5.36 6.01 12.93
C PRO A 288 -5.46 4.55 12.44
N ARG A 289 -4.73 4.21 11.36
CA ARG A 289 -4.71 2.87 10.78
C ARG A 289 -4.08 1.85 11.71
N ALA A 290 -3.09 2.27 12.51
CA ALA A 290 -2.38 1.36 13.42
C ALA A 290 -3.32 0.73 14.47
N ARG A 291 -4.46 1.37 14.78
CA ARG A 291 -5.44 0.84 15.75
C ARG A 291 -6.17 -0.33 15.14
N ILE A 292 -6.68 -0.09 13.93
CA ILE A 292 -7.45 -1.02 13.14
C ILE A 292 -6.58 -2.24 12.81
N ILE A 293 -5.36 -2.02 12.30
CA ILE A 293 -4.38 -3.09 12.03
C ILE A 293 -4.13 -3.93 13.28
N ARG A 294 -3.88 -3.31 14.44
CA ARG A 294 -3.63 -4.04 15.69
C ARG A 294 -4.79 -4.95 16.06
N ASP A 295 -6.01 -4.47 15.94
CA ASP A 295 -7.21 -5.21 16.35
C ASP A 295 -7.48 -6.37 15.38
N ILE A 296 -7.31 -6.15 14.07
CA ILE A 296 -7.34 -7.21 13.05
C ILE A 296 -6.24 -8.25 13.31
N CYS A 297 -5.00 -7.84 13.55
CA CYS A 297 -3.90 -8.77 13.81
C CYS A 297 -4.21 -9.71 14.99
N LYS A 298 -4.81 -9.19 16.07
CA LYS A 298 -5.21 -10.02 17.22
C LYS A 298 -6.31 -11.02 16.84
N GLU A 299 -7.32 -10.55 16.11
CA GLU A 299 -8.42 -11.40 15.65
C GLU A 299 -7.90 -12.52 14.73
N THR A 300 -7.04 -12.17 13.76
CA THR A 300 -6.43 -13.11 12.83
C THR A 300 -5.59 -14.16 13.54
N LEU A 301 -4.71 -13.75 14.48
CA LEU A 301 -3.87 -14.71 15.21
C LEU A 301 -4.69 -15.66 16.08
N SER A 302 -5.69 -15.10 16.79
CA SER A 302 -6.60 -15.91 17.59
C SER A 302 -7.40 -16.89 16.73
N GLY A 303 -7.90 -16.45 15.57
CA GLY A 303 -8.70 -17.28 14.67
C GLY A 303 -7.90 -18.38 13.98
N LEU A 304 -6.61 -18.14 13.72
CA LEU A 304 -5.73 -19.14 13.12
C LEU A 304 -5.24 -20.19 14.13
N GLY A 305 -5.60 -20.08 15.42
CA GLY A 305 -5.10 -20.96 16.47
C GLY A 305 -3.57 -20.86 16.64
N ALA A 306 -2.98 -19.76 16.16
CA ALA A 306 -1.56 -19.52 16.29
C ALA A 306 -1.28 -19.09 17.74
N ASP A 307 -0.99 -20.06 18.60
CA ASP A 307 -0.28 -19.88 19.89
C ASP A 307 1.20 -19.50 19.63
N ASP A 308 1.42 -18.67 18.62
CA ASP A 308 2.75 -18.30 18.22
C ASP A 308 3.24 -17.25 19.20
N HIS A 309 3.89 -17.76 20.27
CA HIS A 309 4.63 -16.97 21.24
C HIS A 309 5.45 -15.88 20.53
N TYR A 310 6.01 -16.17 19.34
CA TYR A 310 6.80 -15.28 18.49
C TYR A 310 6.02 -14.07 17.93
N LEU A 311 4.78 -14.27 17.46
CA LEU A 311 3.92 -13.19 16.93
C LEU A 311 3.19 -12.43 18.04
N MET A 312 2.78 -13.13 19.09
CA MET A 312 2.13 -12.54 20.26
C MET A 312 3.03 -11.56 21.03
N TRP A 313 4.35 -11.84 21.11
CA TRP A 313 5.26 -10.90 21.76
C TRP A 313 5.57 -9.67 20.90
N ARG A 314 5.63 -9.81 19.56
CA ARG A 314 5.76 -8.69 18.62
C ARG A 314 4.59 -7.68 18.76
N LEU A 315 3.39 -8.16 19.09
CA LEU A 315 2.24 -7.30 19.45
C LEU A 315 2.35 -6.70 20.87
N ARG A 316 2.97 -7.41 21.83
CA ARG A 316 3.21 -6.90 23.20
C ARG A 316 4.38 -5.92 23.29
N TRP A 317 5.24 -5.85 22.27
CA TRP A 317 6.38 -4.92 22.19
C TRP A 317 5.96 -3.47 22.44
N LYS A 318 4.91 -2.97 21.76
CA LYS A 318 4.44 -1.58 21.91
C LYS A 318 4.07 -1.22 23.36
N LYS A 319 3.51 -2.15 24.13
CA LYS A 319 3.19 -1.94 25.56
C LYS A 319 4.44 -1.84 26.44
N ARG A 320 5.51 -2.59 26.14
CA ARG A 320 6.78 -2.48 26.86
C ARG A 320 7.48 -1.16 26.52
N LEU A 321 7.55 -0.78 25.25
CA LEU A 321 8.12 0.49 24.78
C LEU A 321 7.44 1.73 25.39
N TRP A 322 6.09 1.74 25.45
CA TRP A 322 5.32 2.83 26.07
C TRP A 322 5.50 2.90 27.60
N LYS A 323 5.75 1.76 28.26
CA LYS A 323 6.07 1.72 29.70
C LYS A 323 7.50 2.17 29.98
N THR A 324 8.44 1.86 29.09
CA THR A 324 9.83 2.35 29.12
C THR A 324 9.98 3.69 28.41
N LYS A 325 8.96 4.57 28.52
CA LYS A 325 8.94 5.88 27.87
C LYS A 325 10.33 6.52 27.98
N PHE A 326 10.85 6.93 26.83
CA PHE A 326 11.68 8.12 26.63
C PHE A 326 11.47 9.14 27.78
N CYS A 327 12.22 8.96 28.86
CA CYS A 327 12.70 10.02 29.72
C CYS A 327 14.01 10.50 29.09
#